data_AF-A0A6A3SBL2-F1
#
_entry.id   AF-A0A6A3SBL2-F1
#
_cell.length_a   1.000
_cell.length_b   1.000
_cell.length_c   1.000
_cell.angle_alpha   90.00
_cell.angle_beta   90.00
_cell.angle_gamma   90.00
#
_symmetry.space_group_name_H-M   'P 1'
#
loop_
_entity.id
_entity.type
_entity.pdbx_description
1 polymer ?
#
loop_
_entity_poly.entity_id
_entity_poly.type
_entity_poly.pdbx_seq_one_letter_code
_entity_poly.pdbx_strand_id
1 'polypeptide(L)'
;MKDGKCSKGFPKPLVEVTRANPDGYPVYRRRRRKPGVLTYKGKTYDNETVNQWVVPYNPYLSQKYNCHINVEVCTAITAIKYMYKYVYMGSDRAVITIEAVRNPNNPREEPNEILRFLNARYISPVEACMRLLAFEIQGKTHSVIMLTVNLEGG
;
A
#
# COMPACT_ATOMS: atom_id res chain seq x y z
N MET A 1 -5.16 -16.34 17.35
CA MET A 1 -5.64 -15.88 18.66
C MET A 1 -4.43 -15.59 19.54
N LYS A 2 -4.55 -14.70 20.52
CA LYS A 2 -3.56 -14.52 21.60
C LYS A 2 -4.31 -14.70 22.92
N ASP A 3 -3.83 -15.57 23.79
CA ASP A 3 -4.42 -15.84 25.12
C ASP A 3 -5.92 -16.18 25.06
N GLY A 4 -6.31 -17.02 24.11
CA GLY A 4 -7.72 -17.40 23.91
C GLY A 4 -8.62 -16.28 23.38
N LYS A 5 -8.08 -15.09 23.09
CA LYS A 5 -8.81 -13.94 22.55
C LYS A 5 -8.41 -13.65 21.11
N CYS A 6 -9.35 -13.11 20.34
CA CYS A 6 -9.05 -12.63 19.00
C CYS A 6 -8.13 -11.40 19.09
N SER A 7 -6.96 -11.45 18.46
CA SER A 7 -6.00 -10.33 18.45
C SER A 7 -6.53 -9.07 17.76
N LYS A 8 -7.63 -9.20 17.00
CA LYS A 8 -8.34 -8.08 16.34
C LYS A 8 -9.53 -7.57 17.15
N GLY A 9 -9.74 -8.11 18.36
CA GLY A 9 -10.77 -7.68 19.30
C GLY A 9 -12.19 -8.05 18.86
N PHE A 10 -12.35 -9.20 18.20
CA PHE A 10 -13.66 -9.81 17.95
C PHE A 10 -14.08 -10.69 19.15
N PRO A 11 -15.39 -10.78 19.45
CA PRO A 11 -16.52 -10.13 18.77
C PRO A 11 -16.57 -8.61 19.02
N LYS A 12 -17.00 -7.84 18.02
CA LYS A 12 -17.23 -6.40 18.15
C LYS A 12 -18.68 -6.12 18.57
N PRO A 13 -18.96 -5.04 19.32
CA PRO A 13 -20.32 -4.73 19.75
C PRO A 13 -21.26 -4.50 18.55
N LEU A 14 -22.55 -4.82 18.74
CA LEU A 14 -23.59 -4.44 17.79
C LEU A 14 -23.86 -2.94 17.92
N VAL A 15 -23.97 -2.27 16.78
CA VAL A 15 -24.19 -0.82 16.72
C VAL A 15 -25.07 -0.54 15.52
N GLU A 16 -26.15 0.23 15.69
CA GLU A 16 -27.13 0.49 14.63
C GLU A 16 -26.70 1.57 13.63
N VAL A 17 -25.69 2.37 13.97
CA VAL A 17 -25.15 3.45 13.12
C VAL A 17 -23.63 3.48 13.18
N THR A 18 -22.99 3.83 12.06
CA THR A 18 -21.55 4.06 12.04
C THR A 18 -21.26 5.38 12.75
N ARG A 19 -20.33 5.37 13.71
CA ARG A 19 -19.96 6.56 14.49
C ARG A 19 -18.48 6.85 14.30
N ALA A 20 -18.16 8.13 14.16
CA ALA A 20 -16.77 8.59 14.22
C ALA A 20 -16.24 8.33 15.64
N ASN A 21 -14.99 7.89 15.72
CA ASN A 21 -14.31 7.69 16.99
C ASN A 21 -13.13 8.67 17.07
N PRO A 22 -13.08 9.57 18.06
CA PRO A 22 -11.95 10.48 18.26
C PRO A 22 -10.62 9.74 18.42
N ASP A 23 -10.64 8.54 18.99
CA ASP A 23 -9.45 7.74 19.28
C ASP A 23 -8.90 6.98 18.06
N GLY A 24 -9.46 7.21 16.86
CA GLY A 24 -8.92 6.68 15.61
C GLY A 24 -9.99 6.07 14.70
N TYR A 25 -10.07 4.74 14.66
CA TYR A 25 -10.91 4.03 13.70
C TYR A 25 -12.42 4.19 14.00
N PRO A 26 -13.25 4.45 12.98
CA PRO A 26 -14.69 4.51 13.14
C PRO A 26 -15.26 3.23 13.75
N VAL A 27 -16.31 3.39 14.55
CA VAL A 27 -17.12 2.25 15.00
C VAL A 27 -18.18 2.00 13.94
N TYR A 28 -17.96 0.98 13.11
CA TYR A 28 -18.91 0.64 12.05
C TYR A 28 -20.20 0.04 12.58
N ARG A 29 -21.30 0.35 11.87
CA ARG A 29 -22.59 -0.30 12.05
C ARG A 29 -22.48 -1.82 11.94
N ARG A 30 -22.97 -2.51 12.96
CA ARG A 30 -23.12 -3.96 13.05
C ARG A 30 -24.54 -4.26 13.54
N ARG A 31 -25.45 -4.47 12.59
CA ARG A 31 -26.88 -4.67 12.89
C ARG A 31 -27.13 -6.02 13.53
N ARG A 32 -28.06 -6.06 14.48
CA ARG A 32 -28.63 -7.32 14.97
C ARG A 32 -29.45 -7.98 13.86
N ARG A 33 -29.36 -9.30 13.68
CA ARG A 33 -30.24 -10.04 12.76
C ARG A 33 -31.45 -10.59 13.53
N LYS A 34 -32.40 -11.21 12.82
CA LYS A 34 -33.51 -11.91 13.46
C LYS A 34 -32.99 -13.08 14.32
N PRO A 35 -33.62 -13.40 15.46
CA PRO A 35 -33.30 -14.58 16.25
C PRO A 35 -33.33 -15.85 15.40
N GLY A 36 -32.47 -16.80 15.74
CA GLY A 36 -32.43 -18.10 15.08
C GLY A 36 -31.02 -18.64 14.92
N VAL A 37 -30.90 -19.66 14.09
CA VAL A 37 -29.66 -20.40 13.90
C VAL A 37 -29.18 -20.22 12.46
N LEU A 38 -27.90 -19.85 12.29
CA LEU A 38 -27.24 -19.80 11.00
C LEU A 38 -26.27 -20.97 10.88
N THR A 39 -26.52 -21.86 9.92
CA THR A 39 -25.60 -22.95 9.59
C THR A 39 -24.80 -22.59 8.35
N TYR A 40 -23.47 -22.60 8.46
CA TYR A 40 -22.58 -22.34 7.33
C TYR A 40 -21.38 -23.29 7.39
N LYS A 41 -21.11 -23.99 6.28
CA LYS A 41 -20.01 -24.97 6.17
C LYS A 41 -19.97 -25.98 7.33
N GLY A 42 -21.14 -26.53 7.70
CA GLY A 42 -21.27 -27.51 8.79
C GLY A 42 -21.08 -26.95 10.20
N LYS A 43 -20.93 -25.62 10.36
CA LYS A 43 -20.84 -24.95 11.66
C LYS A 43 -22.11 -24.17 11.93
N THR A 44 -22.52 -24.20 13.18
CA THR A 44 -23.74 -23.55 13.67
C THR A 44 -23.36 -22.28 14.44
N TYR A 45 -24.04 -21.19 14.12
CA TYR A 45 -23.84 -19.87 14.73
C TYR A 45 -25.18 -19.32 15.20
N ASP A 46 -25.14 -18.52 16.26
CA ASP A 46 -26.28 -17.68 16.63
C ASP A 46 -26.48 -16.61 15.55
N ASN A 47 -27.63 -16.65 14.87
CA ASN A 47 -27.93 -15.74 13.78
C ASN A 47 -28.05 -14.30 14.27
N GLU A 48 -28.54 -14.08 15.50
CA GLU A 48 -28.79 -12.74 16.03
C GLU A 48 -27.49 -11.95 16.21
N THR A 49 -26.42 -12.63 16.66
CA THR A 49 -25.12 -12.04 17.01
C THR A 49 -24.02 -12.26 15.98
N VAL A 50 -24.24 -13.06 14.93
CA VAL A 50 -23.19 -13.40 13.94
C VAL A 50 -22.47 -12.17 13.35
N ASN A 51 -23.17 -11.05 13.18
CA ASN A 51 -22.60 -9.81 12.63
C ASN A 51 -21.52 -9.18 13.53
N GLN A 52 -21.43 -9.57 14.80
CA GLN A 52 -20.34 -9.18 15.70
C GLN A 52 -18.99 -9.73 15.25
N TRP A 53 -18.97 -10.83 14.48
CA TRP A 53 -17.78 -11.54 14.02
C TRP A 53 -17.35 -11.18 12.59
N VAL A 54 -18.16 -10.41 11.86
CA VAL A 54 -17.92 -10.09 10.46
C VAL A 54 -17.01 -8.85 10.33
N VAL A 55 -15.98 -8.91 9.49
CA VAL A 55 -15.19 -7.72 9.14
C VAL A 55 -16.04 -6.82 8.21
N PRO A 56 -16.09 -5.50 8.43
CA PRO A 56 -16.82 -4.58 7.55
C PRO A 56 -16.44 -4.81 6.09
N TYR A 57 -17.41 -4.71 5.19
CA TYR A 57 -17.17 -4.90 3.77
C TYR A 57 -18.15 -4.08 2.96
N ASN A 58 -17.80 -3.85 1.70
CA ASN A 58 -18.70 -3.28 0.72
C ASN A 58 -19.33 -4.41 -0.11
N PRO A 59 -20.64 -4.64 -0.04
CA PRO A 59 -21.30 -5.73 -0.79
C PRO A 59 -21.07 -5.66 -2.29
N TYR A 60 -21.08 -4.46 -2.88
CA TYR A 60 -20.85 -4.26 -4.32
C TYR A 60 -19.43 -4.66 -4.71
N LEU A 61 -18.42 -4.20 -3.97
CA LEU A 61 -17.03 -4.55 -4.27
C LEU A 61 -16.79 -6.05 -4.07
N SER A 62 -17.29 -6.62 -2.97
CA SER A 62 -17.13 -8.05 -2.71
C SER A 62 -17.76 -8.92 -3.80
N GLN A 63 -18.92 -8.51 -4.33
CA GLN A 63 -19.58 -9.21 -5.43
C GLN A 63 -18.82 -9.02 -6.75
N LYS A 64 -18.37 -7.80 -7.06
CA LYS A 64 -17.66 -7.47 -8.30
C LYS A 64 -16.36 -8.27 -8.45
N TYR A 65 -15.63 -8.48 -7.36
CA TYR A 65 -14.33 -9.14 -7.36
C TYR A 65 -14.35 -10.56 -6.78
N ASN A 66 -15.53 -11.07 -6.42
CA ASN A 66 -15.73 -12.39 -5.83
C ASN A 66 -14.78 -12.68 -4.64
N CYS A 67 -14.51 -11.68 -3.82
CA CYS A 67 -13.62 -11.79 -2.67
C CYS A 67 -14.10 -10.88 -1.53
N HIS A 68 -13.69 -11.17 -0.28
CA HIS A 68 -14.03 -10.28 0.84
C HIS A 68 -13.12 -9.05 0.81
N ILE A 69 -13.71 -7.88 0.59
CA ILE A 69 -12.98 -6.61 0.55
C ILE A 69 -13.34 -5.81 1.80
N ASN A 70 -12.35 -5.67 2.70
CA ASN A 70 -12.45 -4.76 3.82
C ASN A 70 -12.35 -3.31 3.33
N VAL A 71 -13.31 -2.47 3.72
CA VAL A 71 -13.31 -1.04 3.39
C VAL A 71 -13.28 -0.26 4.69
N GLU A 72 -12.23 0.54 4.86
CA GLU A 72 -11.99 1.34 6.04
C GLU A 72 -12.08 2.83 5.72
N VAL A 73 -12.82 3.59 6.52
CA VAL A 73 -12.83 5.05 6.48
C VAL A 73 -11.66 5.56 7.30
N CYS A 74 -10.74 6.23 6.62
CA CYS A 74 -9.54 6.79 7.18
C CYS A 74 -9.75 8.28 7.47
N THR A 75 -10.04 8.65 8.73
CA THR A 75 -10.24 10.04 9.16
C THR A 75 -9.00 10.64 9.82
N ALA A 76 -8.08 9.81 10.32
CA ALA A 76 -6.90 10.28 11.03
C ALA A 76 -5.85 10.84 10.05
N ILE A 77 -5.37 12.06 10.31
CA ILE A 77 -4.30 12.71 9.53
C ILE A 77 -3.05 11.81 9.45
N THR A 78 -2.74 11.06 10.52
CA THR A 78 -1.62 10.11 10.54
C THR A 78 -1.78 8.98 9.52
N ALA A 79 -3.00 8.46 9.35
CA ALA A 79 -3.28 7.39 8.41
C ALA A 79 -3.37 7.92 6.97
N ILE A 80 -3.82 9.16 6.76
CA ILE A 80 -3.69 9.86 5.46
C ILE A 80 -2.21 10.07 5.12
N LYS A 81 -1.42 10.61 6.05
CA LYS A 81 0.03 10.78 5.89
C LYS A 81 0.72 9.46 5.60
N TYR A 82 0.29 8.37 6.24
CA TYR A 82 0.77 7.03 5.95
C TYR A 82 0.43 6.62 4.52
N MET A 83 -0.83 6.70 4.07
CA MET A 83 -1.20 6.37 2.68
C MET A 83 -0.41 7.19 1.65
N TYR A 84 -0.31 8.50 1.85
CA TYR A 84 0.48 9.37 0.97
C TYR A 84 1.97 9.03 1.02
N LYS A 85 2.52 8.67 2.18
CA LYS A 85 3.88 8.13 2.26
C LYS A 85 3.99 6.88 1.40
N TYR A 86 3.12 5.87 1.47
CA TYR A 86 3.31 4.66 0.66
C TYR A 86 3.08 4.88 -0.85
N VAL A 87 2.19 5.81 -1.23
CA VAL A 87 1.94 6.13 -2.65
C VAL A 87 3.03 7.02 -3.25
N TYR A 88 3.53 7.99 -2.47
CA TYR A 88 4.44 9.05 -2.95
C TYR A 88 5.83 9.03 -2.33
N MET A 89 6.13 8.10 -1.41
CA MET A 89 7.52 7.85 -1.00
C MET A 89 8.22 7.42 -2.28
N GLY A 90 9.06 8.34 -2.75
CA GLY A 90 9.75 8.19 -4.01
C GLY A 90 10.47 6.86 -4.03
N SER A 91 10.47 6.25 -5.19
CA SER A 91 11.35 5.14 -5.52
C SER A 91 12.76 5.35 -4.98
N ASP A 92 13.23 4.37 -4.20
CA ASP A 92 14.62 4.32 -3.76
C ASP A 92 15.55 4.44 -4.98
N ARG A 93 16.52 5.34 -4.88
CA ARG A 93 17.58 5.47 -5.88
C ARG A 93 18.69 4.52 -5.49
N ALA A 94 19.05 3.62 -6.40
CA ALA A 94 20.22 2.79 -6.26
C ALA A 94 21.33 3.39 -7.12
N VAL A 95 22.47 3.68 -6.48
CA VAL A 95 23.71 4.00 -7.19
C VAL A 95 24.48 2.70 -7.34
N ILE A 96 24.69 2.27 -8.57
CA ILE A 96 25.48 1.07 -8.88
C ILE A 96 26.84 1.53 -9.40
N THR A 97 27.90 1.10 -8.73
CA THR A 97 29.28 1.30 -9.19
C THR A 97 29.70 0.09 -10.02
N ILE A 98 30.03 0.31 -11.29
CA ILE A 98 30.54 -0.73 -12.18
C ILE A 98 32.06 -0.72 -12.09
N GLU A 99 32.63 -1.75 -11.48
CA GLU A 99 34.08 -1.94 -11.50
C GLU A 99 34.51 -2.46 -12.87
N ALA A 100 35.28 -1.66 -13.62
CA ALA A 100 35.89 -2.10 -14.85
C ALA A 100 36.92 -3.21 -14.55
N VAL A 101 36.85 -4.32 -15.27
CA VAL A 101 37.91 -5.34 -15.27
C VAL A 101 39.15 -4.67 -15.86
N ARG A 102 40.18 -4.45 -15.04
CA ARG A 102 41.43 -3.85 -15.51
C ARG A 102 41.98 -4.69 -16.66
N ASN A 103 42.17 -4.08 -17.83
CA ASN A 103 42.84 -4.75 -18.93
C ASN A 103 44.32 -4.95 -18.53
N PRO A 104 44.80 -6.20 -18.36
CA PRO A 104 46.17 -6.46 -17.92
C PRO A 104 47.22 -5.90 -18.89
N ASN A 105 46.83 -5.62 -20.14
CA ASN A 105 47.71 -5.10 -21.18
C ASN A 105 47.81 -3.56 -21.22
N ASN A 106 46.99 -2.83 -20.46
CA ASN A 106 47.05 -1.36 -20.44
C ASN A 106 46.76 -0.79 -19.03
N PRO A 107 47.75 -0.83 -18.11
CA PRO A 107 47.57 -0.42 -16.71
C PRO A 107 47.34 1.09 -16.50
N ARG A 108 47.37 1.91 -17.57
CA ARG A 108 47.17 3.36 -17.55
C ARG A 108 45.82 3.81 -18.13
N GLU A 109 44.94 2.90 -18.51
CA GLU A 109 43.62 3.29 -19.00
C GLU A 109 42.80 3.83 -17.83
N GLU A 110 42.67 5.16 -17.75
CA GLU A 110 41.87 5.80 -16.72
C GLU A 110 40.40 5.41 -16.93
N PRO A 111 39.79 4.74 -15.96
CA PRO A 111 38.42 4.28 -16.08
C PRO A 111 37.45 5.46 -16.02
N ASN A 112 36.73 5.69 -17.11
CA ASN A 112 35.78 6.79 -17.29
C ASN A 112 34.74 6.85 -16.16
N GLU A 113 34.75 7.94 -15.37
CA GLU A 113 33.86 8.14 -14.22
C GLU A 113 32.37 8.20 -14.60
N ILE A 114 32.05 8.71 -15.79
CA ILE A 114 30.66 8.78 -16.28
C ILE A 114 30.12 7.38 -16.56
N LEU A 115 30.97 6.46 -17.01
CA LEU A 115 30.61 5.06 -17.25
C LEU A 115 30.59 4.20 -15.97
N ARG A 116 31.18 4.70 -14.88
CA ARG A 116 31.30 3.95 -13.61
C ARG A 116 30.05 3.98 -12.75
N PHE A 117 29.20 4.98 -12.89
CA PHE A 117 28.03 5.15 -12.04
C PHE A 117 26.75 5.02 -12.85
N LEU A 118 26.00 3.95 -12.60
CA LEU A 118 24.64 3.83 -13.09
C LEU A 118 23.69 4.31 -12.00
N ASN A 119 23.01 5.43 -12.27
CA ASN A 119 21.89 5.89 -11.45
C ASN A 119 20.63 5.11 -11.82
N ALA A 120 20.29 4.09 -11.04
CA ALA A 120 19.07 3.32 -11.20
C ALA A 120 17.97 3.86 -10.28
N ARG A 121 16.75 3.94 -10.81
CA ARG A 121 15.55 4.30 -10.05
C ARG A 121 14.69 3.05 -9.89
N TYR A 122 14.35 2.68 -8.66
CA TYR A 122 13.37 1.62 -8.43
C TYR A 122 12.03 2.00 -9.08
N ILE A 123 11.34 1.06 -9.71
CA ILE A 123 9.98 1.27 -10.20
C ILE A 123 9.11 0.30 -9.42
N SER A 124 8.13 0.82 -8.67
CA SER A 124 7.22 -0.04 -7.92
C SER A 124 6.39 -0.91 -8.88
N PRO A 125 5.94 -2.11 -8.49
CA PRO A 125 5.10 -2.95 -9.35
C PRO A 125 3.86 -2.22 -9.87
N VAL A 126 3.28 -1.32 -9.06
CA VAL A 126 2.12 -0.52 -9.46
C VAL A 126 2.49 0.49 -10.55
N GLU A 127 3.59 1.22 -10.36
CA GLU A 127 4.09 2.17 -11.37
C GLU A 127 4.47 1.43 -12.68
N ALA A 128 5.08 0.25 -12.59
CA ALA A 128 5.40 -0.58 -13.74
C ALA A 128 4.15 -1.00 -14.51
N CYS A 129 3.11 -1.50 -13.82
CA CYS A 129 1.82 -1.84 -14.44
C CYS A 129 1.17 -0.64 -15.12
N MET A 130 1.18 0.53 -14.47
CA MET A 130 0.62 1.75 -15.07
C MET A 130 1.37 2.17 -16.33
N ARG A 131 2.71 2.08 -16.34
CA ARG A 131 3.53 2.36 -17.53
C ARG A 131 3.27 1.35 -18.65
N LEU A 132 3.23 0.06 -18.33
CA LEU A 132 2.97 -1.03 -19.30
C LEU A 132 1.59 -0.90 -19.94
N LEU A 133 0.59 -0.46 -19.17
CA LEU A 133 -0.78 -0.23 -19.64
C LEU A 133 -1.00 1.17 -20.22
N ALA A 134 0.06 1.98 -20.32
CA ALA A 134 0.04 3.36 -20.83
C ALA A 134 -0.98 4.28 -20.14
N PHE A 135 -1.25 4.07 -18.85
CA PHE A 135 -2.07 4.99 -18.06
C PHE A 135 -1.27 6.26 -17.71
N GLU A 136 -1.93 7.41 -17.74
CA GLU A 136 -1.32 8.66 -17.27
C GLU A 136 -1.05 8.58 -15.76
N ILE A 137 0.24 8.60 -15.39
CA ILE A 137 0.69 8.50 -14.00
C ILE A 137 0.81 9.87 -13.33
N GLN A 138 1.26 10.87 -14.10
CA GLN A 138 1.42 12.25 -13.65
C GLN A 138 1.34 13.21 -14.84
N GLY A 139 0.63 14.33 -14.66
CA GLY A 139 0.73 15.50 -15.52
C GLY A 139 1.62 16.54 -14.85
N LYS A 140 2.64 17.04 -15.55
CA LYS A 140 3.43 18.19 -15.09
C LYS A 140 3.04 19.39 -15.93
N THR A 141 2.67 20.49 -15.27
CA THR A 141 2.34 21.75 -15.94
C THR A 141 3.58 22.53 -16.38
N HIS A 142 4.75 22.22 -15.83
CA HIS A 142 6.01 22.93 -16.11
C HIS A 142 7.15 21.95 -16.37
N SER A 143 8.02 22.29 -17.32
CA SER A 143 9.21 21.52 -17.69
C SER A 143 10.26 21.58 -16.57
N VAL A 144 10.64 20.44 -16.02
CA VAL A 144 11.79 20.32 -15.11
C VAL A 144 13.01 20.00 -15.95
N ILE A 145 13.96 20.93 -16.04
CA ILE A 145 15.22 20.74 -16.76
C ILE A 145 16.29 20.33 -15.73
N MET A 146 16.98 19.22 -15.96
CA MET A 146 18.19 18.91 -15.19
C MET A 146 19.31 19.83 -15.65
N LEU A 147 19.82 20.66 -14.74
CA LEU A 147 21.06 21.39 -14.97
C LEU A 147 22.23 20.41 -14.88
N THR A 148 23.13 20.47 -15.86
CA THR A 148 24.41 19.74 -15.82
C THR A 148 25.22 20.20 -14.62
N VAL A 149 25.77 19.26 -13.87
CA VAL A 149 26.69 19.53 -12.76
C VAL A 149 27.92 20.21 -13.35
N ASN A 150 28.19 21.44 -12.93
CA ASN A 150 29.45 22.11 -13.25
C ASN A 150 30.57 21.39 -12.50
N LEU A 151 31.59 20.94 -13.24
CA LEU A 151 32.87 20.56 -12.66
C LEU A 151 33.66 21.85 -12.38
N GLU A 152 34.17 22.01 -11.15
CA GLU A 152 35.09 23.10 -10.84
C GLU A 152 36.45 22.82 -11.49
N GLY A 153 36.94 23.78 -12.29
CA GLY A 153 38.30 23.75 -12.86
C GLY A 153 38.33 23.98 -14.37
N GLY A 154 38.08 25.22 -14.77
CA GLY A 154 38.57 25.78 -16.04
C GLY A 154 39.83 26.59 -15.80
#